data_AF-A0A481P8Y8-F1
#
_entry.id   AF-A0A481P8Y8-F1
#
_cell.length_a   1.000
_cell.length_b   1.000
_cell.length_c   1.000
_cell.angle_alpha   90.00
_cell.angle_beta   90.00
_cell.angle_gamma   90.00
#
_symmetry.space_group_name_H-M   'P 1'
#
loop_
_entity.id
_entity.type
_entity.pdbx_description
1 polymer ?
#
loop_
_entity_poly.entity_id
_entity_poly.type
_entity_poly.pdbx_seq_one_letter_code
_entity_poly.pdbx_strand_id
1 'polypeptide(L)'
;YGGDKKLRTLLEEAHELFPLAKGISVLSECPVGLIGDDINSVAKTASKDLDIPVIPCNCEGFRGVSQSLGHHISNDTIRDHIIGTREFREPASPYDIALIGDYNIGGDVWSVKPLLEEIGLNVKAVWTGDGELEKIAATHTVKLNLIHCYRSMNYMCRVMEEKYGIPWVEFNFFGPTKIRESLRKIAEYFDDYIKERVEAVIAKYDPIMQAVIDEYRPRLEGKTVMLYVGGLRPRHTVNAYADLGMTVVGSGYEF
;
A
#
# COMPACT_ATOMS: atom_id res chain seq x y z
N TYR A 1 9.52 36.60 -3.51
CA TYR A 1 10.82 36.14 -2.97
C TYR A 1 10.97 34.63 -3.02
N GLY A 2 9.86 33.85 -3.00
CA GLY A 2 9.88 32.40 -3.26
C GLY A 2 10.54 31.57 -2.16
N GLY A 3 10.28 30.26 -2.16
CA GLY A 3 10.82 29.27 -1.25
C GLY A 3 11.98 28.46 -1.80
N ASP A 4 12.22 28.48 -3.12
CA ASP A 4 13.20 27.58 -3.79
C ASP A 4 14.62 27.62 -3.20
N LYS A 5 15.15 28.81 -2.90
CA LYS A 5 16.47 28.94 -2.27
C LYS A 5 16.50 28.35 -0.86
N LYS A 6 15.42 28.55 -0.10
CA LYS A 6 15.28 28.01 1.25
C LYS A 6 15.13 26.49 1.22
N LEU A 7 14.38 25.96 0.26
CA LEU A 7 14.25 24.53 0.03
C LEU A 7 15.62 23.91 -0.29
N ARG A 8 16.43 24.55 -1.13
CA ARG A 8 17.77 24.05 -1.44
C ARG A 8 18.64 23.93 -0.19
N THR A 9 18.71 24.98 0.63
CA THR A 9 19.47 24.94 1.89
C THR A 9 18.94 23.86 2.84
N LEU A 10 17.62 23.70 2.95
CA LEU A 10 17.00 22.68 3.79
C LEU A 10 17.38 21.25 3.35
N LEU A 11 17.44 20.99 2.04
CA LEU A 11 17.82 19.67 1.52
C LEU A 11 19.28 19.32 1.85
N GLU A 12 20.18 20.30 1.77
CA GLU A 12 21.59 20.15 2.16
C GLU A 12 21.73 19.87 3.66
N GLU A 13 21.07 20.67 4.50
CA GLU A 13 21.06 20.50 5.96
C GLU A 13 20.46 19.15 6.37
N ALA A 14 19.35 18.74 5.75
CA ALA A 14 18.72 17.45 6.02
C ALA A 14 19.63 16.28 5.65
N HIS A 15 20.34 16.37 4.52
CA HIS A 15 21.27 15.33 4.11
C HIS A 15 22.49 15.25 5.06
N GLU A 16 23.01 16.40 5.50
CA GLU A 16 24.13 16.45 6.46
C GLU A 16 23.75 15.85 7.83
N LEU A 17 22.57 16.22 8.36
CA LEU A 17 22.12 15.78 9.68
C LEU A 17 21.59 14.35 9.69
N PHE A 18 21.09 13.85 8.55
CA PHE A 18 20.51 12.52 8.41
C PHE A 18 21.16 11.72 7.26
N PRO A 19 22.47 11.44 7.33
CA PRO A 19 23.25 10.89 6.22
C PRO A 19 22.86 9.45 5.82
N LEU A 20 22.07 8.76 6.66
CA LEU A 20 21.58 7.41 6.37
C LEU A 20 20.26 7.42 5.59
N ALA A 21 19.63 8.58 5.40
CA ALA A 21 18.42 8.71 4.59
C ALA A 21 18.67 8.22 3.16
N LYS A 22 17.73 7.42 2.65
CA LYS A 22 17.85 6.78 1.32
C LYS A 22 17.26 7.61 0.19
N GLY A 23 16.56 8.68 0.53
CA GLY A 23 15.95 9.65 -0.37
C GLY A 23 15.14 10.66 0.43
N ILE A 24 14.75 11.75 -0.22
CA ILE A 24 13.96 12.84 0.37
C ILE A 24 12.77 13.12 -0.56
N SER A 25 11.56 13.21 -0.02
CA SER A 25 10.41 13.73 -0.76
C SER A 25 10.14 15.19 -0.38
N VAL A 26 9.75 15.99 -1.36
CA VAL A 26 9.33 17.38 -1.18
C VAL A 26 7.82 17.44 -1.42
N LEU A 27 7.04 17.58 -0.35
CA LEU A 27 5.58 17.56 -0.40
C LEU A 27 5.05 19.00 -0.42
N SER A 28 4.47 19.41 -1.55
CA SER A 28 3.96 20.79 -1.70
C SER A 28 2.72 21.04 -0.84
N GLU A 29 2.77 22.10 -0.04
CA GLU A 29 1.58 22.70 0.57
C GLU A 29 0.99 23.80 -0.34
N CYS A 30 -0.20 24.31 -0.02
CA CYS A 30 -0.93 25.29 -0.85
C CYS A 30 -0.09 26.48 -1.35
N PRO A 31 0.75 27.14 -0.53
CA PRO A 31 1.47 28.33 -1.00
C PRO A 31 2.45 28.06 -2.13
N VAL A 32 3.05 26.85 -2.21
CA VAL A 32 4.11 26.50 -3.16
C VAL A 32 3.63 26.73 -4.60
N GLY A 33 2.50 26.13 -4.96
CA GLY A 33 1.91 26.29 -6.30
C GLY A 33 1.36 27.69 -6.57
N LEU A 34 0.87 28.39 -5.53
CA LEU A 34 0.29 29.73 -5.67
C LEU A 34 1.34 30.81 -5.95
N ILE A 35 2.54 30.67 -5.38
CA ILE A 35 3.62 31.65 -5.55
C ILE A 35 4.55 31.30 -6.72
N GLY A 36 4.36 30.14 -7.36
CA GLY A 36 5.10 29.71 -8.54
C GLY A 36 6.53 29.23 -8.26
N ASP A 37 6.77 28.65 -7.08
CA ASP A 37 8.04 27.98 -6.78
C ASP A 37 8.22 26.74 -7.69
N ASP A 38 9.44 26.49 -8.16
CA ASP A 38 9.76 25.34 -9.03
C ASP A 38 10.51 24.26 -8.27
N ILE A 39 9.78 23.55 -7.41
CA ILE A 39 10.34 22.44 -6.62
C ILE A 39 10.90 21.31 -7.48
N ASN A 40 10.44 21.17 -8.74
CA ASN A 40 10.91 20.13 -9.64
C ASN A 40 12.34 20.41 -10.10
N SER A 41 12.63 21.67 -10.45
CA SER A 41 13.98 22.13 -10.79
C SER A 41 14.93 22.03 -9.59
N VAL A 42 14.47 22.44 -8.40
CA VAL A 42 15.26 22.34 -7.15
C VAL A 42 15.56 20.87 -6.82
N ALA A 43 14.55 20.00 -6.82
CA ALA A 43 14.70 18.58 -6.53
C ALA A 43 15.64 17.89 -7.52
N LYS A 44 15.52 18.16 -8.82
CA LYS A 44 16.40 17.61 -9.85
C LYS A 44 17.87 17.98 -9.62
N THR A 45 18.12 19.26 -9.30
CA THR A 45 19.48 19.76 -9.04
C THR A 45 20.03 19.18 -7.75
N ALA A 46 19.25 19.20 -6.66
CA ALA A 46 19.64 18.65 -5.36
C ALA A 46 19.88 17.14 -5.42
N SER A 47 19.05 16.38 -6.14
CA SER A 47 19.25 14.93 -6.28
C SER A 47 20.59 14.59 -6.92
N LYS A 48 21.03 15.39 -7.91
CA LYS A 48 22.34 15.23 -8.54
C LYS A 48 23.47 15.62 -7.60
N ASP A 49 23.34 16.73 -6.89
CA ASP A 49 24.43 17.26 -6.06
C ASP A 49 24.64 16.46 -4.77
N LEU A 50 23.56 15.92 -4.20
CA LEU A 50 23.58 15.14 -2.96
C LEU A 50 23.72 13.62 -3.20
N ASP A 51 23.69 13.18 -4.47
CA ASP A 51 23.76 11.77 -4.88
C ASP A 51 22.73 10.86 -4.17
N ILE A 52 21.56 11.42 -3.85
CA ILE A 52 20.40 10.68 -3.34
C ILE A 52 19.13 11.11 -4.09
N PRO A 53 18.10 10.24 -4.21
CA PRO A 53 16.82 10.62 -4.78
C PRO A 53 16.20 11.79 -4.01
N VAL A 54 15.89 12.89 -4.71
CA VAL A 54 15.05 13.98 -4.20
C VAL A 54 13.81 14.06 -5.09
N ILE A 55 12.65 13.81 -4.49
CA ILE A 55 11.41 13.47 -5.20
C ILE A 55 10.38 14.58 -4.99
N PRO A 56 10.09 15.40 -6.01
CA PRO A 56 9.08 16.46 -5.90
C PRO A 56 7.68 15.86 -6.00
N CYS A 57 6.79 16.22 -5.07
CA CYS A 57 5.39 15.81 -5.08
C CYS A 57 4.50 17.07 -5.03
N ASN A 58 3.92 17.42 -6.19
CA ASN A 58 3.07 18.61 -6.36
C ASN A 58 1.65 18.33 -5.83
N CYS A 59 1.53 18.11 -4.52
CA CYS A 59 0.32 17.69 -3.81
C CYS A 59 -0.38 18.81 -3.03
N GLU A 60 -0.35 20.04 -3.54
CA GLU A 60 -0.96 21.20 -2.88
C GLU A 60 -2.44 20.95 -2.55
N GLY A 61 -2.86 21.30 -1.34
CA GLY A 61 -4.20 20.97 -0.82
C GLY A 61 -5.38 21.63 -1.54
N PHE A 62 -5.13 22.64 -2.38
CA PHE A 62 -6.16 23.22 -3.25
C PHE A 62 -6.43 22.37 -4.51
N ARG A 63 -5.60 21.36 -4.80
CA ARG A 63 -5.77 20.50 -5.96
C ARG A 63 -6.82 19.42 -5.68
N GLY A 64 -7.74 19.26 -6.62
CA GLY A 64 -8.79 18.25 -6.52
C GLY A 64 -9.85 18.63 -5.51
N VAL A 65 -10.52 17.62 -4.94
CA VAL A 65 -11.67 17.82 -4.05
C VAL A 65 -11.56 17.01 -2.75
N SER A 66 -10.53 16.17 -2.62
CA SER A 66 -10.31 15.27 -1.48
C SER A 66 -8.92 14.65 -1.53
N GLN A 67 -8.61 13.82 -0.52
CA GLN A 67 -7.40 13.00 -0.44
C GLN A 67 -7.17 12.12 -1.68
N SER A 68 -8.24 11.80 -2.42
CA SER A 68 -8.20 10.95 -3.61
C SER A 68 -7.24 11.45 -4.69
N LEU A 69 -7.17 12.77 -4.93
CA LEU A 69 -6.23 13.30 -5.92
C LEU A 69 -4.79 13.25 -5.41
N GLY A 70 -4.58 13.45 -4.10
CA GLY A 70 -3.26 13.27 -3.47
C GLY A 70 -2.71 11.85 -3.65
N HIS A 71 -3.58 10.82 -3.58
CA HIS A 71 -3.18 9.45 -3.92
C HIS A 71 -2.67 9.36 -5.35
N HIS A 72 -3.42 9.88 -6.32
CA HIS A 72 -3.05 9.83 -7.73
C HIS A 72 -1.71 10.55 -7.99
N ILE A 73 -1.55 11.78 -7.48
CA ILE A 73 -0.31 12.56 -7.60
C ILE A 73 0.88 11.80 -7.01
N SER A 74 0.69 11.17 -5.85
CA SER A 74 1.76 10.38 -5.21
C SER A 74 2.12 9.14 -6.03
N ASN A 75 1.13 8.46 -6.63
CA ASN A 75 1.37 7.32 -7.52
C ASN A 75 2.14 7.75 -8.78
N ASP A 76 1.75 8.86 -9.41
CA ASP A 76 2.47 9.44 -10.54
C ASP A 76 3.91 9.81 -10.18
N THR A 77 4.11 10.37 -8.99
CA THR A 77 5.44 10.71 -8.48
C THR A 77 6.31 9.45 -8.31
N ILE A 78 5.75 8.35 -7.79
CA ILE A 78 6.45 7.07 -7.68
C ILE A 78 6.76 6.49 -9.07
N ARG A 79 5.81 6.58 -10.02
CA ARG A 79 6.01 6.17 -11.42
C ARG A 79 7.19 6.90 -12.06
N ASP A 80 7.26 8.21 -11.87
CA ASP A 80 8.19 9.07 -12.61
C ASP A 80 9.59 9.10 -11.98
N HIS A 81 9.71 8.90 -10.67
CA HIS A 81 10.97 9.09 -9.94
C HIS A 81 11.52 7.85 -9.22
N ILE A 82 10.72 6.81 -8.97
CA ILE A 82 11.10 5.73 -8.06
C ILE A 82 11.06 4.34 -8.71
N ILE A 83 9.93 3.93 -9.28
CA ILE A 83 9.76 2.56 -9.79
C ILE A 83 10.75 2.27 -10.93
N GLY A 84 11.39 1.10 -10.92
CA GLY A 84 12.38 0.71 -11.91
C GLY A 84 13.77 1.33 -11.73
N THR A 85 14.01 2.08 -10.65
CA THR A 85 15.34 2.70 -10.41
C THR A 85 16.29 1.83 -9.59
N ARG A 86 15.82 0.70 -9.08
CA ARG A 86 16.58 -0.28 -8.28
C ARG A 86 16.16 -1.68 -8.69
N GLU A 87 16.96 -2.68 -8.32
CA GLU A 87 16.64 -4.09 -8.50
C GLU A 87 16.71 -4.79 -7.14
N PHE A 88 15.95 -5.88 -6.96
CA PHE A 88 16.06 -6.69 -5.75
C PHE A 88 17.44 -7.35 -5.70
N ARG A 89 18.02 -7.41 -4.50
CA ARG A 89 19.32 -8.08 -4.29
C ARG A 89 19.18 -9.59 -4.16
N GLU A 90 18.04 -10.04 -3.63
CA GLU A 90 17.77 -11.46 -3.46
C GLU A 90 17.36 -12.08 -4.81
N PRO A 91 17.68 -13.37 -5.04
CA PRO A 91 17.32 -14.06 -6.27
C PRO A 91 15.82 -14.00 -6.56
N ALA A 92 15.47 -13.89 -7.84
CA ALA A 92 14.09 -13.95 -8.29
C ALA A 92 13.48 -15.33 -8.05
N SER A 93 12.21 -15.36 -7.68
CA SER A 93 11.40 -16.56 -7.48
C SER A 93 10.09 -16.44 -8.26
N PRO A 94 9.50 -17.56 -8.74
CA PRO A 94 8.14 -17.55 -9.29
C PRO A 94 7.07 -17.16 -8.27
N TYR A 95 7.39 -17.17 -6.97
CA TYR A 95 6.47 -16.83 -5.88
C TYR A 95 6.64 -15.39 -5.35
N ASP A 96 7.43 -14.56 -6.04
CA ASP A 96 7.67 -13.17 -5.67
C ASP A 96 6.41 -12.31 -5.86
N ILE A 97 5.94 -11.67 -4.79
CA ILE A 97 4.79 -10.77 -4.82
C ILE A 97 5.12 -9.41 -4.19
N ALA A 98 4.25 -8.43 -4.41
CA ALA A 98 4.23 -7.21 -3.62
C ALA A 98 2.84 -6.97 -2.99
N LEU A 99 2.84 -6.49 -1.74
CA LEU A 99 1.65 -6.07 -1.03
C LEU A 99 1.40 -4.59 -1.30
N ILE A 100 0.34 -4.28 -2.04
CA ILE A 100 0.06 -2.94 -2.56
C ILE A 100 -1.11 -2.29 -1.82
N GLY A 101 -0.92 -1.06 -1.33
CA GLY A 101 -1.98 -0.29 -0.66
C GLY A 101 -2.33 -0.83 0.72
N ASP A 102 -1.34 -1.28 1.48
CA ASP A 102 -1.47 -1.51 2.92
C ASP A 102 -0.49 -0.62 3.68
N TYR A 103 -1.03 0.15 4.62
CA TYR A 103 -0.33 1.21 5.34
C TYR A 103 0.08 0.80 6.75
N ASN A 104 -0.06 -0.48 7.09
CA ASN A 104 0.37 -1.09 8.35
C ASN A 104 -0.22 -0.39 9.60
N ILE A 105 -1.47 0.05 9.50
CA ILE A 105 -2.14 0.74 10.61
C ILE A 105 -2.23 -0.23 11.79
N GLY A 106 -1.59 0.10 12.91
CA GLY A 106 -1.59 -0.75 14.10
C GLY A 106 -0.96 -2.14 13.90
N GLY A 107 -0.14 -2.35 12.86
CA GLY A 107 0.47 -3.64 12.57
C GLY A 107 -0.28 -4.52 11.56
N ASP A 108 -1.26 -3.97 10.81
CA ASP A 108 -2.02 -4.73 9.80
C ASP A 108 -1.10 -5.55 8.85
N VAL A 109 -0.07 -4.93 8.26
CA VAL A 109 0.90 -5.62 7.38
C VAL A 109 1.65 -6.71 8.12
N TRP A 110 2.04 -6.47 9.37
CA TRP A 110 2.77 -7.44 10.17
C TRP A 110 1.95 -8.68 10.50
N SER A 111 0.61 -8.60 10.42
CA SER A 111 -0.27 -9.77 10.50
C SER A 111 -0.48 -10.46 9.16
N VAL A 112 -0.55 -9.68 8.07
CA VAL A 112 -0.80 -10.15 6.69
C VAL A 112 0.43 -10.85 6.11
N LYS A 113 1.61 -10.25 6.25
CA LYS A 113 2.85 -10.71 5.60
C LYS A 113 3.24 -12.13 6.05
N PRO A 114 3.29 -12.47 7.35
CA PRO A 114 3.61 -13.83 7.77
C PRO A 114 2.61 -14.87 7.24
N LEU A 115 1.33 -14.52 7.11
CA LEU A 115 0.32 -15.42 6.55
C LEU A 115 0.57 -15.71 5.06
N LEU A 116 0.95 -14.69 4.29
CA LEU A 116 1.33 -14.85 2.87
C LEU A 116 2.64 -15.64 2.72
N GLU A 117 3.60 -15.43 3.62
CA GLU A 117 4.86 -16.19 3.63
C GLU A 117 4.64 -17.65 4.06
N GLU A 118 3.72 -17.91 5.00
CA GLU A 118 3.36 -19.26 5.45
C GLU A 118 2.75 -20.10 4.32
N ILE A 119 1.99 -19.47 3.40
CA ILE A 119 1.48 -20.17 2.20
C ILE A 119 2.54 -20.35 1.10
N GLY A 120 3.76 -19.88 1.31
CA GLY A 120 4.90 -20.07 0.42
C GLY A 120 5.19 -18.93 -0.56
N LEU A 121 4.50 -17.79 -0.43
CA LEU A 121 4.79 -16.59 -1.23
C LEU A 121 5.99 -15.83 -0.64
N ASN A 122 6.66 -15.05 -1.48
CA ASN A 122 7.76 -14.17 -1.07
C ASN A 122 7.32 -12.71 -1.17
N VAL A 123 7.09 -12.05 -0.02
CA VAL A 123 6.67 -10.65 0.01
C VAL A 123 7.87 -9.74 -0.16
N LYS A 124 8.19 -9.44 -1.43
CA LYS A 124 9.36 -8.65 -1.83
C LYS A 124 9.25 -7.17 -1.47
N ALA A 125 8.04 -6.61 -1.50
CA ALA A 125 7.77 -5.21 -1.20
C ALA A 125 6.41 -5.02 -0.54
N VAL A 126 6.32 -3.98 0.30
CA VAL A 126 5.08 -3.50 0.91
C VAL A 126 4.94 -2.01 0.60
N TRP A 127 3.75 -1.62 0.11
CA TRP A 127 3.43 -0.26 -0.28
C TRP A 127 2.29 0.28 0.60
N THR A 128 2.55 1.16 1.57
CA THR A 128 3.87 1.64 2.02
C THR A 128 4.06 1.54 3.54
N GLY A 129 3.15 0.87 4.24
CA GLY A 129 3.31 0.63 5.67
C GLY A 129 4.51 -0.26 5.94
N ASP A 130 5.51 0.26 6.66
CA ASP A 130 6.82 -0.39 6.85
C ASP A 130 7.57 -0.65 5.52
N GLY A 131 7.30 0.16 4.49
CA GLY A 131 7.94 0.05 3.19
C GLY A 131 9.35 0.65 3.15
N GLU A 132 10.24 0.02 2.39
CA GLU A 132 11.59 0.51 2.10
C GLU A 132 11.67 1.06 0.68
N LEU A 133 12.31 2.21 0.49
CA LEU A 133 12.43 2.88 -0.81
C LEU A 133 13.01 1.94 -1.88
N GLU A 134 14.06 1.20 -1.53
CA GLU A 134 14.77 0.29 -2.43
C GLU A 134 13.86 -0.85 -2.91
N LYS A 135 13.00 -1.38 -2.02
CA LYS A 135 12.05 -2.46 -2.37
C LYS A 135 10.88 -1.94 -3.20
N ILE A 136 10.37 -0.74 -2.90
CA ILE A 136 9.36 -0.05 -3.72
C ILE A 136 9.93 0.19 -5.12
N ALA A 137 11.15 0.72 -5.22
CA ALA A 137 11.82 0.98 -6.49
C ALA A 137 12.06 -0.30 -7.32
N ALA A 138 12.29 -1.44 -6.67
CA ALA A 138 12.53 -2.73 -7.32
C ALA A 138 11.25 -3.56 -7.61
N THR A 139 10.07 -3.07 -7.22
CA THR A 139 8.82 -3.86 -7.30
C THR A 139 8.43 -4.25 -8.75
N HIS A 140 9.01 -3.62 -9.77
CA HIS A 140 8.74 -3.89 -11.19
C HIS A 140 9.21 -5.27 -11.70
N THR A 141 9.74 -6.14 -10.83
CA THR A 141 10.17 -7.50 -11.20
C THR A 141 9.38 -8.63 -10.52
N VAL A 142 8.42 -8.29 -9.65
CA VAL A 142 7.56 -9.30 -8.97
C VAL A 142 6.63 -10.00 -9.97
N LYS A 143 6.00 -11.11 -9.54
CA LYS A 143 5.09 -11.91 -10.37
C LYS A 143 3.63 -11.54 -10.20
N LEU A 144 3.26 -10.97 -9.06
CA LEU A 144 1.89 -10.56 -8.78
C LEU A 144 1.86 -9.40 -7.77
N ASN A 145 1.02 -8.40 -8.05
CA ASN A 145 0.69 -7.33 -7.12
C ASN A 145 -0.61 -7.65 -6.37
N LEU A 146 -0.55 -7.81 -5.05
CA LEU A 146 -1.72 -8.01 -4.20
C LEU A 146 -2.20 -6.65 -3.69
N ILE A 147 -3.28 -6.12 -4.25
CA ILE A 147 -3.79 -4.80 -3.86
C ILE A 147 -4.88 -4.89 -2.79
N HIS A 148 -4.62 -4.28 -1.62
CA HIS A 148 -5.61 -4.13 -0.56
C HIS A 148 -6.41 -2.84 -0.78
N CYS A 149 -5.77 -1.67 -0.60
CA CYS A 149 -6.43 -0.38 -0.82
C CYS A 149 -6.51 0.00 -2.30
N TYR A 150 -7.52 -0.55 -2.99
CA TYR A 150 -7.81 -0.21 -4.39
C TYR A 150 -7.80 1.29 -4.65
N ARG A 151 -8.55 2.09 -3.88
CA ARG A 151 -8.73 3.52 -4.15
C ARG A 151 -7.42 4.29 -4.22
N SER A 152 -6.46 3.94 -3.37
CA SER A 152 -5.21 4.68 -3.24
C SER A 152 -4.12 4.26 -4.23
N MET A 153 -4.05 2.98 -4.61
CA MET A 153 -2.90 2.43 -5.34
C MET A 153 -3.25 1.74 -6.66
N ASN A 154 -4.53 1.72 -7.07
CA ASN A 154 -4.92 1.13 -8.37
C ASN A 154 -4.17 1.78 -9.55
N TYR A 155 -3.77 3.05 -9.42
CA TYR A 155 -3.01 3.77 -10.43
C TYR A 155 -1.66 3.07 -10.72
N MET A 156 -0.86 2.80 -9.67
CA MET A 156 0.40 2.09 -9.84
C MET A 156 0.23 0.62 -10.24
N CYS A 157 -0.84 -0.06 -9.79
CA CYS A 157 -1.13 -1.41 -10.29
C CYS A 157 -1.37 -1.43 -11.80
N ARG A 158 -2.16 -0.49 -12.34
CA ARG A 158 -2.40 -0.36 -13.79
C ARG A 158 -1.12 -0.01 -14.55
N VAL A 159 -0.32 0.92 -14.03
CA VAL A 159 0.99 1.26 -14.61
C VAL A 159 1.90 0.04 -14.66
N MET A 160 1.96 -0.76 -13.59
CA MET A 160 2.81 -1.94 -13.54
C MET A 160 2.32 -3.08 -14.46
N GLU A 161 1.01 -3.23 -14.60
CA GLU A 161 0.41 -4.16 -15.56
C GLU A 161 0.73 -3.73 -17.00
N GLU A 162 0.50 -2.47 -17.36
CA GLU A 162 0.71 -1.95 -18.72
C GLU A 162 2.18 -1.93 -19.13
N LYS A 163 3.08 -1.50 -18.23
CA LYS A 163 4.50 -1.27 -18.53
C LYS A 163 5.37 -2.51 -18.31
N TYR A 164 5.07 -3.32 -17.30
CA TYR A 164 5.91 -4.45 -16.89
C TYR A 164 5.19 -5.80 -17.03
N GLY A 165 3.92 -5.82 -17.43
CA GLY A 165 3.15 -7.06 -17.58
C GLY A 165 2.82 -7.75 -16.26
N ILE A 166 2.89 -7.04 -15.13
CA ILE A 166 2.69 -7.63 -13.80
C ILE A 166 1.19 -7.60 -13.47
N PRO A 167 0.52 -8.77 -13.38
CA PRO A 167 -0.89 -8.81 -13.01
C PRO A 167 -1.08 -8.29 -11.58
N TRP A 168 -2.31 -7.88 -11.28
CA TRP A 168 -2.71 -7.51 -9.93
C TRP A 168 -4.07 -8.09 -9.57
N VAL A 169 -4.27 -8.34 -8.28
CA VAL A 169 -5.53 -8.89 -7.76
C VAL A 169 -5.94 -8.17 -6.49
N GLU A 170 -7.19 -7.70 -6.44
CA GLU A 170 -7.80 -7.22 -5.20
C GLU A 170 -8.05 -8.37 -4.23
N PHE A 171 -7.68 -8.17 -2.97
CA PHE A 171 -7.89 -9.10 -1.86
C PHE A 171 -8.43 -8.35 -0.62
N ASN A 172 -8.98 -9.08 0.35
CA ASN A 172 -9.53 -8.52 1.57
C ASN A 172 -9.23 -9.41 2.79
N PHE A 173 -8.41 -8.92 3.72
CA PHE A 173 -8.04 -9.64 4.95
C PHE A 173 -8.81 -9.16 6.21
N PHE A 174 -10.00 -8.59 6.04
CA PHE A 174 -10.90 -8.32 7.16
C PHE A 174 -11.88 -9.46 7.39
N GLY A 175 -11.66 -10.21 8.47
CA GLY A 175 -12.53 -11.29 8.93
C GLY A 175 -12.20 -12.64 8.28
N PRO A 176 -12.41 -13.76 9.00
CA PRO A 176 -12.00 -15.09 8.54
C PRO A 176 -12.64 -15.48 7.21
N THR A 177 -13.89 -15.06 6.94
CA THR A 177 -14.56 -15.39 5.68
C THR A 177 -13.84 -14.79 4.48
N LYS A 178 -13.47 -13.51 4.54
CA LYS A 178 -12.78 -12.85 3.43
C LYS A 178 -11.30 -13.21 3.35
N ILE A 179 -10.66 -13.54 4.46
CA ILE A 179 -9.29 -14.09 4.45
C ILE A 179 -9.26 -15.41 3.66
N ARG A 180 -10.14 -16.37 3.96
CA ARG A 180 -10.22 -17.66 3.24
C ARG A 180 -10.46 -17.46 1.73
N GLU A 181 -11.44 -16.64 1.37
CA GLU A 181 -11.76 -16.33 -0.03
C GLU A 181 -10.57 -15.70 -0.74
N SER A 182 -9.90 -14.74 -0.10
CA SER A 182 -8.75 -14.04 -0.64
C SER A 182 -7.54 -14.95 -0.82
N LEU A 183 -7.21 -15.79 0.17
CA LEU A 183 -6.11 -16.75 0.06
C LEU A 183 -6.30 -17.71 -1.11
N ARG A 184 -7.51 -18.27 -1.25
CA ARG A 184 -7.86 -19.15 -2.38
C ARG A 184 -7.77 -18.41 -3.72
N LYS A 185 -8.29 -17.18 -3.79
CA LYS A 185 -8.22 -16.35 -5.00
C LYS A 185 -6.79 -16.03 -5.40
N ILE A 186 -5.91 -15.76 -4.43
CA ILE A 186 -4.48 -15.51 -4.67
C ILE A 186 -3.81 -16.78 -5.20
N ALA A 187 -4.11 -17.94 -4.63
CA ALA A 187 -3.51 -19.21 -5.04
C ALA A 187 -3.79 -19.59 -6.52
N GLU A 188 -4.89 -19.11 -7.10
CA GLU A 188 -5.20 -19.33 -8.52
C GLU A 188 -4.20 -18.68 -9.50
N TYR A 189 -3.36 -17.76 -9.03
CA TYR A 189 -2.28 -17.18 -9.83
C TYR A 189 -0.97 -17.99 -9.77
N PHE A 190 -0.94 -19.08 -9.00
CA PHE A 190 0.23 -19.92 -8.77
C PHE A 190 -0.09 -21.39 -9.04
N ASP A 191 0.79 -22.29 -8.58
CA ASP A 191 0.73 -23.73 -8.78
C ASP A 191 0.08 -24.47 -7.60
N ASP A 192 -0.08 -25.79 -7.75
CA ASP A 192 -0.67 -26.66 -6.73
C ASP A 192 0.07 -26.60 -5.39
N TYR A 193 1.37 -26.28 -5.40
CA TYR A 193 2.18 -26.10 -4.19
C TYR A 193 1.67 -24.96 -3.30
N ILE A 194 1.21 -23.85 -3.90
CA ILE A 194 0.58 -22.74 -3.16
C ILE A 194 -0.85 -23.11 -2.75
N LYS A 195 -1.62 -23.76 -3.64
CA LYS A 195 -3.01 -24.16 -3.37
C LYS A 195 -3.12 -25.10 -2.16
N GLU A 196 -2.27 -26.12 -2.09
CA GLU A 196 -2.22 -27.06 -0.96
C GLU A 196 -1.89 -26.36 0.36
N ARG A 197 -0.94 -25.40 0.34
CA ARG A 197 -0.58 -24.63 1.54
C ARG A 197 -1.67 -23.69 1.99
N VAL A 198 -2.40 -23.08 1.06
CA VAL A 198 -3.55 -22.25 1.41
C VAL A 198 -4.57 -23.07 2.22
N GLU A 199 -4.92 -24.28 1.77
CA GLU A 199 -5.86 -25.12 2.52
C GLU A 199 -5.28 -25.57 3.87
N ALA A 200 -3.98 -25.88 3.95
CA ALA A 200 -3.33 -26.22 5.21
C ALA A 200 -3.33 -25.05 6.21
N VAL A 201 -3.06 -23.83 5.75
CA VAL A 201 -3.10 -22.60 6.55
C VAL A 201 -4.53 -22.29 7.00
N ILE A 202 -5.52 -22.40 6.10
CA ILE A 202 -6.93 -22.24 6.47
C ILE A 202 -7.31 -23.24 7.56
N ALA A 203 -7.00 -24.52 7.39
CA ALA A 203 -7.28 -25.56 8.38
C ALA A 203 -6.58 -25.31 9.74
N LYS A 204 -5.38 -24.72 9.73
CA LYS A 204 -4.64 -24.35 10.94
C LYS A 204 -5.30 -23.20 11.71
N TYR A 205 -5.74 -22.14 11.03
CA TYR A 205 -6.25 -20.93 11.68
C TYR A 205 -7.77 -20.93 11.89
N ASP A 206 -8.54 -21.75 11.15
CA ASP A 206 -9.99 -21.85 11.27
C ASP A 206 -10.46 -22.14 12.70
N PRO A 207 -9.88 -23.10 13.46
CA PRO A 207 -10.28 -23.34 14.85
C PRO A 207 -10.04 -22.13 15.78
N ILE A 208 -8.98 -21.37 15.52
CA ILE A 208 -8.63 -20.18 16.31
C ILE A 208 -9.66 -19.08 16.05
N MET A 209 -10.00 -18.84 14.78
CA MET A 209 -11.00 -17.84 14.41
C MET A 209 -12.42 -18.27 14.81
N GLN A 210 -12.73 -19.56 14.76
CA GLN A 210 -14.01 -20.08 15.23
C GLN A 210 -14.16 -19.86 16.73
N ALA A 211 -13.12 -20.06 17.54
CA ALA A 211 -13.17 -19.75 18.97
C ALA A 211 -13.48 -18.27 19.25
N VAL A 212 -12.91 -17.35 18.46
CA VAL A 212 -13.22 -15.90 18.53
C VAL A 212 -14.69 -15.66 18.17
N ILE A 213 -15.20 -16.27 17.09
CA ILE A 213 -16.60 -16.16 16.70
C ILE A 213 -17.52 -16.70 17.80
N ASP A 214 -17.25 -17.90 18.31
CA ASP A 214 -18.05 -18.55 19.34
C ASP A 214 -18.11 -17.72 20.63
N GLU A 215 -17.01 -17.04 20.99
CA GLU A 215 -16.98 -16.17 22.16
C GLU A 215 -17.77 -14.86 21.94
N TYR A 216 -17.58 -14.19 20.80
CA TYR A 216 -18.03 -12.81 20.61
C TYR A 216 -19.34 -12.68 19.84
N ARG A 217 -19.63 -13.57 18.89
CA ARG A 217 -20.86 -13.53 18.09
C ARG A 217 -22.12 -13.54 18.96
N PRO A 218 -22.28 -14.40 19.99
CA PRO A 218 -23.47 -14.36 20.84
C PRO A 218 -23.70 -13.02 21.55
N ARG A 219 -22.64 -12.23 21.76
CA ARG A 219 -22.70 -10.90 22.39
C ARG A 219 -23.11 -9.80 21.40
N LEU A 220 -22.92 -10.05 20.10
CA LEU A 220 -23.04 -9.07 19.02
C LEU A 220 -24.18 -9.38 18.03
N GLU A 221 -24.75 -10.58 18.07
CA GLU A 221 -25.80 -11.03 17.15
C GLU A 221 -26.97 -10.02 17.09
N GLY A 222 -27.38 -9.70 15.86
CA GLY A 222 -28.49 -8.80 15.55
C GLY A 222 -28.21 -7.32 15.78
N LYS A 223 -27.02 -6.93 16.25
CA LYS A 223 -26.64 -5.52 16.39
C LYS A 223 -26.45 -4.87 15.02
N THR A 224 -26.82 -3.61 14.91
CA THR A 224 -26.69 -2.83 13.68
C THR A 224 -25.49 -1.89 13.75
N VAL A 225 -24.86 -1.65 12.59
CA VAL A 225 -23.65 -0.82 12.45
C VAL A 225 -23.85 0.17 11.30
N MET A 226 -23.35 1.39 11.48
CA MET A 226 -23.18 2.36 10.39
C MET A 226 -21.70 2.70 10.25
N LEU A 227 -21.22 2.77 9.00
CA LEU A 227 -19.82 3.04 8.66
C LEU A 227 -19.69 4.34 7.86
N TYR A 228 -18.75 5.20 8.25
CA TYR A 228 -18.32 6.35 7.46
C TYR A 228 -16.81 6.56 7.64
N VAL A 229 -16.04 6.36 6.58
CA VAL A 229 -14.56 6.40 6.56
C VAL A 229 -14.13 6.95 5.17
N GLY A 230 -12.84 6.98 4.85
CA GLY A 230 -12.33 7.21 3.50
C GLY A 230 -12.61 6.08 2.50
N GLY A 231 -11.80 5.95 1.46
CA GLY A 231 -12.11 5.21 0.22
C GLY A 231 -12.05 3.67 0.17
N LEU A 232 -11.93 2.93 1.28
CA LEU A 232 -11.77 1.46 1.25
C LEU A 232 -12.56 0.70 2.31
N ARG A 233 -12.26 1.00 3.57
CA ARG A 233 -12.75 0.27 4.75
C ARG A 233 -14.28 0.18 4.83
N PRO A 234 -15.09 1.17 4.38
CA PRO A 234 -16.54 1.07 4.47
C PRO A 234 -17.13 -0.16 3.76
N ARG A 235 -16.54 -0.64 2.65
CA ARG A 235 -16.90 -1.95 2.05
C ARG A 235 -16.08 -3.12 2.59
N HIS A 236 -14.79 -2.89 2.89
CA HIS A 236 -13.87 -3.98 3.20
C HIS A 236 -14.18 -4.65 4.54
N THR A 237 -14.64 -3.91 5.53
CA THR A 237 -14.88 -4.44 6.88
C THR A 237 -16.26 -5.05 7.07
N VAL A 238 -17.18 -4.91 6.10
CA VAL A 238 -18.58 -5.37 6.22
C VAL A 238 -18.67 -6.85 6.58
N ASN A 239 -17.85 -7.69 5.96
CA ASN A 239 -17.89 -9.14 6.20
C ASN A 239 -17.34 -9.51 7.57
N ALA A 240 -16.37 -8.77 8.11
CA ALA A 240 -15.90 -8.98 9.48
C ALA A 240 -17.00 -8.70 10.53
N TYR A 241 -17.85 -7.69 10.28
CA TYR A 241 -19.05 -7.47 11.09
C TYR A 241 -20.07 -8.60 10.95
N ALA A 242 -20.30 -9.09 9.73
CA ALA A 242 -21.22 -10.19 9.45
C ALA A 242 -20.77 -11.53 10.06
N ASP A 243 -19.45 -11.80 10.08
CA ASP A 243 -18.85 -12.96 10.73
C ASP A 243 -19.23 -13.00 12.24
N LEU A 244 -19.42 -11.83 12.86
CA LEU A 244 -19.87 -11.66 14.25
C LEU A 244 -21.39 -11.46 14.41
N GLY A 245 -22.18 -11.72 13.37
CA GLY A 245 -23.65 -11.66 13.43
C GLY A 245 -24.25 -10.26 13.45
N MET A 246 -23.46 -9.24 13.11
CA MET A 246 -23.90 -7.85 13.01
C MET A 246 -24.36 -7.50 11.59
N THR A 247 -25.24 -6.51 11.47
CA THR A 247 -25.72 -6.01 10.17
C THR A 247 -25.26 -4.58 9.94
N VAL A 248 -24.46 -4.35 8.90
CA VAL A 248 -24.13 -2.99 8.46
C VAL A 248 -25.34 -2.43 7.70
N VAL A 249 -26.06 -1.48 8.30
CA VAL A 249 -27.30 -0.90 7.75
C VAL A 249 -27.07 0.39 6.98
N GLY A 250 -25.87 0.96 7.07
CA GLY A 250 -25.46 2.14 6.31
C GLY A 250 -23.95 2.19 6.18
N SER A 251 -23.46 2.55 5.00
CA SER A 251 -22.03 2.68 4.73
C SER A 251 -21.81 3.84 3.76
N GLY A 252 -20.82 4.68 4.05
CA GLY A 252 -20.46 5.83 3.21
C GLY A 252 -18.97 6.11 3.20
N TYR A 253 -18.57 6.94 2.25
CA TYR A 253 -17.19 7.30 1.96
C TYR A 253 -17.03 8.82 2.01
N GLU A 254 -15.85 9.28 2.41
CA GLU A 254 -15.44 10.67 2.21
C GLU A 254 -15.21 10.99 0.71
N PHE A 255 -14.70 10.03 -0.08
CA PHE A 255 -14.29 10.19 -1.48
C PHE A 255 -14.24 8.88 -2.28
#